data_AF-A0A518E3Z3-F1
#
_entry.id   AF-A0A518E3Z3-F1
#
_cell.length_a   1.000
_cell.length_b   1.000
_cell.length_c   1.000
_cell.angle_alpha   90.00
_cell.angle_beta   90.00
_cell.angle_gamma   90.00
#
_symmetry.space_group_name_H-M   'P 1'
#
loop_
_entity.id
_entity.type
_entity.pdbx_description
1 polymer ?
#
loop_
_entity_poly.entity_id
_entity_poly.type
_entity_poly.pdbx_seq_one_letter_code
_entity_poly.pdbx_strand_id
1 'polypeptide(L)'
;MDFLEPTQRQTWCEWKGNARYFDVVVGDRRIENAAWAYPSPTPSFEVIRDHLAFYPHLMDACFVGDEQVQAQAGGFYGGWVTSNIVGPFKGEPGTQGW
;
A
#
# COMPACT_ATOMS: atom_id res chain seq x y z
N MET A 1 -16.37 -5.34 3.94
CA MET A 1 -14.99 -5.69 3.52
C MET A 1 -15.13 -6.95 2.69
N ASP A 2 -15.76 -6.85 1.53
CA ASP A 2 -16.39 -8.03 0.91
C ASP A 2 -15.44 -8.71 -0.08
N PHE A 3 -14.39 -7.99 -0.50
CA PHE A 3 -13.34 -8.43 -1.40
C PHE A 3 -11.96 -8.47 -0.73
N LEU A 4 -11.92 -8.34 0.60
CA LEU A 4 -10.69 -8.32 1.38
C LEU A 4 -10.68 -9.46 2.39
N GLU A 5 -9.74 -10.37 2.24
CA GLU A 5 -9.55 -11.48 3.17
C GLU A 5 -8.27 -11.27 3.99
N PRO A 6 -8.34 -11.31 5.34
CA PRO A 6 -7.16 -11.13 6.17
C PRO A 6 -6.19 -12.30 6.00
N THR A 7 -4.90 -11.98 5.97
CA THR A 7 -3.82 -12.97 5.90
C THR A 7 -3.14 -13.13 7.26
N GLN A 8 -2.27 -14.15 7.37
CA GLN A 8 -1.37 -14.29 8.52
C GLN A 8 -0.15 -13.36 8.46
N ARG A 9 0.07 -12.66 7.33
CA ARG A 9 1.22 -11.78 7.16
C ARG A 9 1.05 -10.52 8.00
N GLN A 10 2.11 -10.20 8.72
CA GLN A 10 2.25 -8.95 9.47
C GLN A 10 3.67 -8.41 9.31
N THR A 11 3.82 -7.09 9.35
CA THR A 11 5.12 -6.44 9.39
C THR A 11 5.14 -5.37 10.47
N TRP A 12 6.27 -5.22 11.14
CA TRP A 12 6.46 -4.18 12.13
C TRP A 12 7.13 -2.96 11.51
N CYS A 13 6.57 -1.78 11.76
CA CYS A 13 7.20 -0.50 11.51
C CYS A 13 7.39 0.19 12.85
N GLU A 14 8.60 0.60 13.15
CA GLU A 14 8.99 1.25 14.41
C GLU A 14 8.29 2.60 14.64
N TRP A 15 7.71 3.18 13.59
CA TRP A 15 6.98 4.45 13.64
C TRP A 15 5.49 4.24 13.72
N LYS A 16 4.95 3.36 12.87
CA LYS A 16 3.50 3.21 12.64
C LYS A 16 2.88 2.04 13.41
N GLY A 17 3.67 1.10 13.89
CA GLY A 17 3.19 -0.11 14.57
C GLY A 17 3.09 -1.34 13.67
N ASN A 18 2.22 -2.28 14.04
CA ASN A 18 2.03 -3.54 13.33
C ASN A 18 1.05 -3.37 12.15
N ALA A 19 1.53 -3.62 10.94
CA ALA A 19 0.70 -3.69 9.75
C ALA A 19 0.10 -5.09 9.57
N ARG A 20 -1.19 -5.14 9.26
CA ARG A 20 -1.89 -6.36 8.84
C ARG A 20 -2.17 -6.32 7.35
N TYR A 21 -2.05 -7.47 6.70
CA TYR A 21 -2.21 -7.60 5.24
C TYR A 21 -3.47 -8.36 4.88
N PHE A 22 -4.01 -8.01 3.71
CA PHE A 22 -5.21 -8.59 3.15
C PHE A 22 -4.95 -9.01 1.71
N ASP A 23 -5.55 -10.13 1.31
CA ASP A 23 -5.69 -10.50 -0.08
C ASP A 23 -6.86 -9.73 -0.70
N VAL A 24 -6.73 -9.35 -1.97
CA VAL A 24 -7.85 -8.83 -2.77
C VAL A 24 -8.43 -10.00 -3.55
N VAL A 25 -9.70 -10.33 -3.29
CA VAL A 25 -10.40 -11.48 -3.88
C VAL A 25 -11.63 -11.01 -4.63
N VAL A 26 -11.67 -11.21 -5.95
CA VAL A 26 -12.79 -10.80 -6.83
C VAL A 26 -13.09 -11.94 -7.80
N GLY A 27 -14.26 -12.57 -7.64
CA GLY A 27 -14.60 -13.79 -8.38
C GLY A 27 -13.54 -14.87 -8.12
N ASP A 28 -12.97 -15.41 -9.20
CA ASP A 28 -11.93 -16.46 -9.12
C ASP A 28 -10.50 -15.90 -9.02
N ARG A 29 -10.33 -14.57 -9.00
CA ARG A 29 -9.01 -13.92 -8.88
C ARG A 29 -8.69 -13.63 -7.42
N ARG A 30 -7.50 -14.02 -6.99
CA ARG A 30 -6.88 -13.66 -5.70
C ARG A 30 -5.54 -12.99 -5.95
N ILE A 31 -5.35 -11.80 -5.38
CA ILE A 31 -4.06 -11.12 -5.37
C ILE A 31 -3.57 -11.08 -3.92
N GLU A 32 -2.50 -11.81 -3.65
CA GLU A 32 -2.00 -12.04 -2.31
C GLU A 32 -1.36 -10.78 -1.71
N ASN A 33 -1.66 -10.48 -0.45
CA ASN A 33 -1.06 -9.39 0.33
C ASN A 33 -1.12 -8.01 -0.38
N ALA A 34 -2.11 -7.80 -1.24
CA ALA A 34 -2.24 -6.61 -2.07
C ALA A 34 -2.67 -5.35 -1.31
N ALA A 35 -3.25 -5.51 -0.12
CA ALA A 35 -3.63 -4.41 0.75
C ALA A 35 -3.06 -4.57 2.15
N TRP A 36 -2.89 -3.45 2.86
CA TRP A 36 -2.51 -3.44 4.26
C TRP A 36 -3.18 -2.31 5.04
N ALA A 37 -3.26 -2.47 6.35
CA ALA A 37 -3.76 -1.46 7.29
C ALA A 37 -2.95 -1.49 8.60
N TYR A 38 -3.02 -0.40 9.35
CA TYR A 38 -2.53 -0.32 10.72
C TYR A 38 -3.74 -0.25 11.67
N PRO A 39 -4.23 -1.39 12.21
CA PRO A 39 -5.41 -1.40 13.09
C PRO A 39 -5.13 -0.82 14.48
N SER A 40 -3.86 -0.78 14.89
CA SER A 40 -3.43 -0.24 16.17
C SER A 40 -2.16 0.59 15.97
N PRO A 41 -2.26 1.74 15.29
CA PRO A 41 -1.11 2.57 15.01
C PRO A 41 -0.62 3.25 16.29
N THR A 42 0.63 3.74 16.29
CA THR A 42 1.15 4.56 17.38
C THR A 42 0.41 5.90 17.47
N PRO A 43 0.43 6.61 18.62
CA PRO A 43 -0.36 7.84 18.81
C PRO A 43 -0.13 8.91 17.73
N SER A 44 1.11 9.09 17.28
CA SER A 44 1.44 10.07 16.23
C SER A 44 0.86 9.72 14.85
N PHE A 45 0.43 8.47 14.64
CA PHE A 45 -0.15 7.97 13.40
C PHE A 45 -1.61 7.50 13.59
N GLU A 46 -2.29 7.97 14.63
CA GLU A 46 -3.67 7.57 14.92
C GLU A 46 -4.65 7.93 13.80
N VAL A 47 -4.34 8.96 13.01
CA VAL A 47 -5.16 9.40 11.87
C VAL A 47 -5.30 8.34 10.77
N ILE A 48 -4.36 7.40 10.65
CA ILE A 48 -4.44 6.30 9.68
C ILE A 48 -5.09 5.04 10.25
N ARG A 49 -5.60 5.08 11.50
CA ARG A 49 -6.44 4.02 12.04
C ARG A 49 -7.66 3.87 11.12
N ASP A 50 -8.06 2.63 10.87
CA ASP A 50 -9.20 2.26 10.02
C ASP A 50 -9.06 2.63 8.52
N HIS A 51 -7.86 3.02 8.08
CA HIS A 51 -7.56 3.22 6.67
C HIS A 51 -6.87 1.99 6.05
N LEU A 52 -7.14 1.77 4.78
CA LEU A 52 -6.51 0.75 3.95
C LEU A 52 -5.60 1.42 2.91
N ALA A 53 -4.49 0.77 2.62
CA ALA A 53 -3.65 1.09 1.48
C ALA A 53 -3.49 -0.15 0.59
N PHE A 54 -3.30 0.08 -0.70
CA PHE A 54 -3.11 -0.97 -1.71
C PHE A 54 -1.78 -0.76 -2.42
N TYR A 55 -1.19 -1.86 -2.91
CA TYR A 55 -0.01 -1.83 -3.78
C TYR A 55 -0.47 -1.60 -5.23
N PRO A 56 -0.27 -0.41 -5.83
CA PRO A 56 -0.80 -0.14 -7.17
C PRO A 56 -0.20 -1.05 -8.24
N HIS A 57 1.06 -1.47 -8.08
CA HIS A 57 1.73 -2.38 -9.01
C HIS A 57 1.13 -3.80 -9.06
N LEU A 58 0.27 -4.17 -8.11
CA LEU A 58 -0.43 -5.46 -8.07
C LEU A 58 -1.86 -5.36 -8.60
N MET A 59 -2.36 -4.15 -8.86
CA MET A 59 -3.72 -3.90 -9.32
C MET A 59 -3.74 -3.64 -10.82
N ASP A 60 -4.88 -3.92 -11.47
CA ASP A 60 -5.06 -3.59 -12.89
C ASP A 60 -5.00 -2.06 -13.10
N ALA A 61 -5.56 -1.28 -12.17
CA ALA A 61 -5.41 0.17 -12.09
C ALA A 61 -5.80 0.72 -10.69
N CYS A 62 -5.21 1.85 -10.31
CA CYS A 62 -5.59 2.64 -9.13
C CYS A 62 -5.78 4.10 -9.56
N PHE A 63 -6.72 4.81 -8.95
CA PHE A 63 -7.07 6.19 -9.32
C PHE A 63 -7.20 7.10 -8.10
N VAL A 64 -6.83 8.37 -8.27
CA VAL A 64 -7.15 9.48 -7.37
C VAL A 64 -8.06 10.43 -8.14
N GLY A 65 -9.36 10.40 -7.84
CA GLY A 65 -10.35 11.04 -8.71
C GLY A 65 -10.33 10.40 -10.09
N ASP A 66 -10.09 11.20 -11.13
CA ASP A 66 -9.98 10.75 -12.52
C ASP A 66 -8.54 10.43 -12.96
N GLU A 67 -7.55 10.66 -12.08
CA GLU A 67 -6.14 10.47 -12.41
C GLU A 67 -5.69 9.05 -12.08
N GLN A 68 -5.17 8.33 -13.09
CA GLN A 68 -4.54 7.04 -12.88
C GLN A 68 -3.19 7.19 -12.19
N VAL A 69 -3.00 6.41 -11.13
CA VAL A 69 -1.80 6.39 -10.30
C VAL A 69 -0.69 5.62 -11.01
N GLN A 70 0.50 6.22 -11.06
CA GLN A 70 1.72 5.49 -11.36
C GLN A 70 2.24 4.81 -10.09
N ALA A 71 2.47 3.50 -10.17
CA ALA A 71 3.04 2.76 -9.05
C ALA A 71 4.49 3.19 -8.80
N GLN A 72 4.86 3.38 -7.52
CA GLN A 72 6.26 3.58 -7.15
C GLN A 72 7.11 2.38 -7.57
N ALA A 73 8.29 2.65 -8.14
CA ALA A 73 9.18 1.63 -8.68
C ALA A 73 9.69 0.65 -7.60
N GLY A 74 10.10 -0.54 -8.05
CA GLY A 74 10.77 -1.55 -7.21
C GLY A 74 9.85 -2.48 -6.42
N GLY A 75 8.53 -2.29 -6.45
CA GLY A 75 7.53 -3.22 -5.88
C GLY A 75 7.52 -3.33 -4.34
N PHE A 76 8.55 -2.82 -3.68
CA PHE A 76 8.66 -2.81 -2.23
C PHE A 76 7.77 -1.74 -1.59
N TYR A 77 7.74 -0.54 -2.19
CA TYR A 77 6.92 0.56 -1.71
C TYR A 77 5.55 0.54 -2.37
N GLY A 78 4.49 0.60 -1.58
CA GLY A 78 3.13 0.81 -2.08
C GLY A 78 2.80 2.27 -2.32
N GLY A 79 3.72 3.02 -2.92
CA GLY A 79 3.56 4.45 -3.19
C GLY A 79 2.62 4.71 -4.36
N TRP A 80 1.81 5.76 -4.21
CA TRP A 80 0.86 6.25 -5.20
C TRP A 80 1.41 7.56 -5.78
N VAL A 81 1.90 7.54 -7.02
CA VAL A 81 2.43 8.73 -7.69
C VAL A 81 1.40 9.30 -8.65
N THR A 82 1.04 10.56 -8.43
CA THR A 82 0.18 11.39 -9.29
C THR A 82 0.98 12.61 -9.78
N SER A 83 0.47 13.32 -10.77
CA SER A 83 1.10 14.46 -11.45
C SER A 83 1.46 15.63 -10.54
N ASN A 84 0.78 15.76 -9.40
CA ASN A 84 1.07 16.75 -8.38
C ASN A 84 2.17 16.33 -7.39
N ILE A 85 2.66 15.09 -7.45
CA ILE A 85 3.76 14.61 -6.62
C ILE A 85 5.06 14.69 -7.41
N VAL A 86 6.03 15.45 -6.89
CA VAL A 86 7.34 15.65 -7.51
C VAL A 86 8.37 14.79 -6.79
N GLY A 87 9.16 14.05 -7.57
CA GLY A 87 10.22 13.18 -7.07
C GLY A 87 11.47 13.94 -6.56
N PRO A 88 12.53 13.20 -6.24
CA PRO A 88 12.75 11.80 -6.63
C PRO A 88 12.03 10.78 -5.73
N PHE A 89 11.76 9.59 -6.27
CA PHE A 89 11.04 8.51 -5.57
C PHE A 89 11.97 7.36 -5.21
N LYS A 90 11.85 6.82 -3.99
CA LYS A 90 12.57 5.60 -3.62
C LYS A 90 12.14 4.42 -4.51
N GLY A 91 13.03 3.46 -4.74
CA GLY A 91 12.75 2.25 -5.51
C GLY A 91 13.16 2.32 -6.99
N GLU A 92 13.47 3.51 -7.52
CA GLU A 92 14.13 3.64 -8.81
C GLU A 92 15.62 3.21 -8.73
N PRO A 93 16.23 2.74 -9.85
CA PRO A 93 17.66 2.44 -9.88
C PRO A 93 18.50 3.62 -9.39
N GLY A 94 19.38 3.41 -8.41
CA GLY A 94 20.23 4.45 -7.83
C GLY A 94 19.67 5.11 -6.57
N THR A 95 18.46 4.75 -6.14
CA THR A 95 17.83 5.27 -4.89
C THR A 95 18.00 4.34 -3.69
N GLN A 96 18.86 3.32 -3.82
CA GLN A 96 19.13 2.38 -2.73
C GLN A 96 19.91 3.08 -1.60
N GLY A 97 19.37 3.07 -0.38
CA GLY A 97 20.03 3.61 0.81
C GLY A 97 19.63 5.02 1.23
N TRP A 98 18.66 5.63 0.55
CA TRP A 98 17.97 6.84 1.02
C TRP A 98 17.04 6.55 2.20
#